data_AF-A0A2V1CN23-F1
#
_entry.id   AF-A0A2V1CN23-F1
#
_cell.length_a   1.000
_cell.length_b   1.000
_cell.length_c   1.000
_cell.angle_alpha   90.00
_cell.angle_beta   90.00
_cell.angle_gamma   90.00
#
_symmetry.space_group_name_H-M   'P 1'
#
loop_
_entity.id
_entity.type
_entity.pdbx_description
1 polymer ?
#
loop_
_entity_poly.entity_id
_entity_poly.type
_entity_poly.pdbx_seq_one_letter_code
_entity_poly.pdbx_strand_id
1 'polypeptide(L)'
;MNAKNTKNRRIPIACDRCRSLRRACQPPFPCSRCAKANVPCQSREKARPSCARSGHTPQSLSPSLTSYAPPRAVDASLAGEDSGRQKPVKISTFTSYSHIPEDLSSLIVRPAKIKHGLDISLNFSEPSPANARFPTACESATDGQHCASQTFSNAELTDLLEEFFSRDFILSCIIDKAVILDLVHDFFRHEASFTFQTQAALRMTSITADTAAALFAILALLMATKPLCRCIPEWLFDQSTNAVNDFTGPASSLLVAALFIQHIYAIGNKTTNQAKAVLGQAVLLVRDLDLEQASEPTGDSHARWLYLSILFADQYTSTQHITSKPMISLAEIDHPILNALLTEEPGVRRFIRLLLLQKEISDELSRHQIDEEMLVRIEAKMSAAMEATVSEPECDAVDRAIAVNETLSRIHVCWARIVIRSPFLTGPRSMESTSICLRASQTILSCYQNLLQPTRNLRSLAPTWRQAMRLVSCSCILLLGLWREEITEGEAQRDLNVVVWMLRGFRRRWDPAAGDMLRLLEGLMGVSGLEVDLDRQNDTVDLPVESTSMVAGQCGRSDASTSLQLPQNHDVCDNLDILQDDLGLLDPLWLMPDGWEFDGGRASNFIPFDDVNNFTTIQ
;
A
#
# COMPACT_ATOMS: atom_id res chain seq x y z
N MET A 1 -29.18 51.50 -39.10
CA MET A 1 -28.75 50.78 -37.88
C MET A 1 -27.29 50.40 -38.06
N ASN A 2 -26.40 51.07 -37.32
CA ASN A 2 -24.94 51.01 -37.53
C ASN A 2 -24.33 49.68 -37.02
N ALA A 3 -23.77 48.89 -37.93
CA ALA A 3 -22.96 47.72 -37.64
C ALA A 3 -21.61 48.16 -37.03
N LYS A 4 -21.55 48.25 -35.70
CA LYS A 4 -20.30 48.46 -34.98
C LYS A 4 -19.45 47.20 -35.04
N ASN A 5 -18.21 47.40 -35.47
CA ASN A 5 -17.09 46.48 -35.56
C ASN A 5 -16.91 45.62 -34.27
N THR A 6 -17.52 44.43 -34.22
CA THR A 6 -17.37 43.47 -33.12
C THR A 6 -16.06 42.72 -33.27
N LYS A 7 -15.01 43.23 -32.61
CA LYS A 7 -13.74 42.51 -32.44
C LYS A 7 -14.01 41.10 -31.90
N ASN A 8 -13.39 40.09 -32.52
CA ASN A 8 -13.38 38.67 -32.13
C ASN A 8 -12.92 38.48 -30.67
N ARG A 9 -13.81 38.71 -29.69
CA ARG A 9 -13.53 38.36 -28.30
C ARG A 9 -13.79 36.87 -28.14
N ARG A 10 -12.72 36.08 -27.98
CA ARG A 10 -12.81 34.73 -27.42
C ARG A 10 -13.15 34.87 -25.93
N ILE A 11 -14.24 34.26 -25.51
CA ILE A 11 -14.58 34.14 -24.09
C ILE A 11 -14.01 32.80 -23.61
N PRO A 12 -13.23 32.76 -22.51
CA PRO A 12 -12.58 31.54 -22.03
C PRO A 12 -13.55 30.51 -21.43
N ILE A 13 -14.84 30.82 -21.36
CA ILE A 13 -15.86 30.00 -20.69
C ILE A 13 -17.06 29.82 -21.62
N ALA A 14 -17.67 28.64 -21.64
CA ALA A 14 -18.89 28.36 -22.39
C ALA A 14 -20.06 29.25 -21.93
N CYS A 15 -20.91 29.70 -22.86
CA CYS A 15 -22.11 30.45 -22.51
C CYS A 15 -23.12 29.56 -21.77
N ASP A 16 -24.04 30.17 -21.02
CA ASP A 16 -24.96 29.45 -20.12
C ASP A 16 -25.80 28.38 -20.86
N ARG A 17 -26.21 28.67 -22.10
CA ARG A 17 -26.95 27.72 -22.94
C ARG A 17 -26.11 26.54 -23.42
N CYS A 18 -24.88 26.79 -23.87
CA CYS A 18 -23.98 25.70 -24.27
C CYS A 18 -23.64 24.82 -23.06
N ARG A 19 -23.50 25.43 -21.87
CA ARG A 19 -23.28 24.72 -20.62
C ARG A 19 -24.48 23.86 -20.20
N SER A 20 -25.71 24.40 -20.25
CA SER A 20 -26.91 23.64 -19.89
C SER A 20 -27.18 22.47 -20.84
N LEU A 21 -26.83 22.63 -22.13
CA LEU A 21 -26.94 21.57 -23.13
C LEU A 21 -25.74 20.61 -23.15
N ARG A 22 -24.78 20.73 -22.22
CA ARG A 22 -23.53 19.93 -22.16
C ARG A 22 -22.80 19.86 -23.51
N ARG A 23 -22.71 21.00 -24.21
CA ARG A 23 -22.14 21.13 -25.56
C ARG A 23 -21.02 22.17 -25.60
N ALA A 24 -19.97 21.93 -26.39
CA ALA A 24 -18.89 22.89 -26.57
C ALA A 24 -19.38 24.24 -27.16
N CYS A 25 -18.86 25.35 -26.63
CA CYS A 25 -19.17 26.70 -27.09
C CYS A 25 -18.19 27.13 -28.20
N GLN A 26 -18.69 27.60 -29.34
CA GLN A 26 -17.85 27.96 -30.50
C GLN A 26 -17.74 29.49 -30.66
N PRO A 27 -16.52 30.07 -30.71
CA PRO A 27 -16.33 31.49 -30.98
C PRO A 27 -16.76 31.87 -32.42
N PRO A 28 -16.96 33.16 -32.73
CA PRO A 28 -16.87 34.35 -31.86
C PRO A 28 -18.08 34.51 -30.91
N PHE A 29 -18.08 35.48 -30.01
CA PHE A 29 -19.25 35.80 -29.18
C PHE A 29 -20.14 36.86 -29.86
N PRO A 30 -21.48 36.68 -29.93
CA PRO A 30 -22.27 35.54 -29.45
C PRO A 30 -21.94 34.23 -30.19
N CYS A 31 -21.90 33.10 -29.46
CA CYS A 31 -21.39 31.84 -30.00
C CYS A 31 -22.15 31.39 -31.26
N SER A 32 -21.47 30.78 -32.23
CA SER A 32 -22.04 30.44 -33.55
C SER A 32 -23.33 29.61 -33.44
N ARG A 33 -23.43 28.76 -32.41
CA ARG A 33 -24.60 27.93 -32.11
C ARG A 33 -25.78 28.76 -31.60
N CYS A 34 -25.55 29.68 -30.67
CA CYS A 34 -26.60 30.57 -30.18
C CYS A 34 -27.06 31.55 -31.27
N ALA A 35 -26.13 32.04 -32.09
CA ALA A 35 -26.43 32.89 -33.24
C ALA A 35 -27.30 32.16 -34.27
N LYS A 36 -26.93 30.93 -34.66
CA LYS A 36 -27.74 30.10 -35.59
C LYS A 36 -29.13 29.78 -35.04
N ALA A 37 -29.25 29.57 -33.73
CA ALA A 37 -30.52 29.27 -33.09
C ALA A 37 -31.35 30.52 -32.75
N ASN A 38 -30.89 31.72 -33.13
CA ASN A 38 -31.52 33.00 -32.85
C ASN A 38 -31.93 33.20 -31.38
N VAL A 39 -31.03 32.84 -30.45
CA VAL A 39 -31.24 33.01 -28.99
C VAL A 39 -30.18 33.92 -28.38
N PRO A 40 -30.46 34.55 -27.22
CA PRO A 40 -29.45 35.29 -26.47
C PRO A 40 -28.32 34.37 -25.99
N CYS A 41 -27.09 34.76 -26.32
CA CYS A 41 -25.88 34.13 -25.80
C CYS A 41 -25.38 34.94 -24.61
N GLN A 42 -25.59 34.46 -23.39
CA GLN A 42 -25.13 35.11 -22.16
C GLN A 42 -23.93 34.35 -21.59
N SER A 43 -22.83 35.05 -21.32
CA SER A 43 -21.73 34.56 -20.51
C SER A 43 -21.74 35.30 -19.18
N ARG A 44 -21.77 34.60 -18.06
CA ARG A 44 -21.52 35.22 -16.75
C ARG A 44 -20.11 35.80 -16.74
N GLU A 45 -19.99 37.13 -16.81
CA GLU A 45 -18.78 37.80 -16.34
C GLU A 45 -18.62 37.45 -14.86
N LYS A 46 -17.44 36.94 -14.49
CA LYS A 46 -17.16 36.57 -13.10
C LYS A 46 -17.40 37.79 -12.21
N ALA A 47 -18.45 37.75 -11.40
CA ALA A 47 -18.53 38.55 -10.18
C ALA A 47 -17.46 38.02 -9.22
N ARG A 48 -16.20 38.43 -9.40
CA ARG A 48 -15.24 38.44 -8.30
C ARG A 48 -15.47 39.75 -7.55
N PRO A 49 -15.73 39.73 -6.23
CA PRO A 49 -15.55 40.93 -5.44
C PRO A 49 -14.12 41.42 -5.67
N SER A 50 -13.96 42.70 -6.00
CA SER A 50 -12.68 43.36 -6.12
C SER A 50 -11.99 43.28 -4.76
N CYS A 51 -11.03 42.36 -4.59
CA CYS A 51 -10.06 42.48 -3.51
C CYS A 51 -9.32 43.80 -3.73
N ALA A 52 -9.60 44.78 -2.88
CA ALA A 52 -8.88 46.03 -2.83
C ALA A 52 -7.38 45.73 -2.66
N ARG A 53 -6.59 46.13 -3.66
CA ARG A 53 -5.14 46.22 -3.53
C ARG A 53 -4.84 47.36 -2.56
N SER A 54 -4.46 47.04 -1.34
CA SER A 54 -3.77 47.98 -0.45
C SER A 54 -2.30 48.03 -0.87
N GLY A 55 -1.87 49.18 -1.39
CA GLY A 55 -0.47 49.45 -1.70
C GLY A 55 0.29 50.05 -0.52
N HIS A 56 1.60 49.81 -0.53
CA HIS A 56 2.71 50.54 0.10
C HIS A 56 3.07 50.29 1.59
N THR A 57 4.21 49.58 1.73
CA THR A 57 5.34 49.71 2.69
C THR A 57 5.87 51.16 2.79
N PRO A 58 6.83 51.52 3.71
CA PRO A 58 7.37 50.82 4.89
C PRO A 58 7.47 51.71 6.16
N GLN A 59 7.66 51.13 7.36
CA GLN A 59 8.45 51.80 8.41
C GLN A 59 9.01 50.83 9.44
N SER A 60 10.34 50.86 9.52
CA SER A 60 11.20 50.51 10.66
C SER A 60 10.59 51.00 11.98
N LEU A 61 10.68 50.18 13.03
CA LEU A 61 11.05 50.59 14.39
C LEU A 61 11.20 49.33 15.27
N SER A 62 12.43 49.08 15.72
CA SER A 62 12.75 48.23 16.87
C SER A 62 12.06 48.75 18.14
N PRO A 63 11.80 47.90 19.14
CA PRO A 63 12.47 48.14 20.42
C PRO A 63 12.88 46.88 21.20
N SER A 64 14.13 46.92 21.67
CA SER A 64 14.61 46.62 23.03
C SER A 64 13.98 45.49 23.87
N LEU A 65 14.82 44.47 24.08
CA LEU A 65 15.13 43.80 25.35
C LEU A 65 14.40 44.32 26.60
N THR A 66 13.56 43.47 27.18
CA THR A 66 13.29 43.49 28.63
C THR A 66 13.34 42.06 29.17
N SER A 67 14.35 41.87 30.01
CA SER A 67 14.62 40.72 30.86
C SER A 67 13.41 40.39 31.76
N TYR A 68 12.90 39.17 31.68
CA TYR A 68 12.05 38.58 32.72
C TYR A 68 12.81 37.46 33.43
N ALA A 69 13.08 37.67 34.71
CA ALA A 69 13.62 36.70 35.64
C ALA A 69 12.55 35.67 36.04
N PRO A 70 12.91 34.41 36.31
CA PRO A 70 11.96 33.39 36.77
C PRO A 70 11.65 33.55 38.26
N PRO A 71 10.46 33.13 38.74
CA PRO A 71 10.13 33.15 40.15
C PRO A 71 10.88 32.04 40.91
N ARG A 72 11.35 32.41 42.10
CA ARG A 72 12.06 31.58 43.07
C ARG A 72 11.22 30.38 43.52
N ALA A 73 11.85 29.21 43.54
CA ALA A 73 11.40 28.05 44.29
C ALA A 73 11.39 28.36 45.80
N VAL A 74 10.31 27.98 46.47
CA VAL A 74 10.19 28.00 47.93
C VAL A 74 10.45 26.59 48.42
N ASP A 75 11.49 26.44 49.24
CA ASP A 75 11.75 25.26 50.05
C ASP A 75 10.66 25.11 51.11
N ALA A 76 10.04 23.93 51.18
CA ALA A 76 9.34 23.46 52.36
C ALA A 76 9.68 21.99 52.59
N SER A 77 10.58 21.77 53.53
CA SER A 77 10.94 20.46 54.07
C SER A 77 10.16 20.19 55.36
N LEU A 78 9.76 18.91 55.52
CA LEU A 78 9.52 18.13 56.75
C LEU A 78 8.18 18.23 57.50
N ALA A 79 7.41 17.15 57.38
CA ALA A 79 6.90 16.23 58.43
C ALA A 79 5.81 15.35 57.75
N GLY A 80 5.73 14.03 57.83
CA GLY A 80 6.06 13.08 58.89
C GLY A 80 4.79 12.23 59.12
N GLU A 81 4.95 10.90 59.16
CA GLU A 81 3.98 9.85 59.57
C GLU A 81 3.04 9.31 58.47
N ASP A 82 3.27 8.12 57.92
CA ASP A 82 3.13 6.75 58.46
C ASP A 82 1.74 6.15 58.15
N SER A 83 1.65 5.40 57.05
CA SER A 83 0.68 4.32 56.87
C SER A 83 0.95 3.51 55.60
N GLY A 84 0.93 2.18 55.75
CA GLY A 84 0.47 1.27 54.69
C GLY A 84 1.47 0.90 53.60
N ARG A 85 2.45 0.07 53.95
CA ARG A 85 3.40 -0.58 53.04
C ARG A 85 2.69 -1.54 52.06
N GLN A 86 2.07 -1.03 50.99
CA GLN A 86 1.82 -1.81 49.78
C GLN A 86 3.09 -1.79 48.93
N LYS A 87 3.65 -2.97 48.68
CA LYS A 87 4.77 -3.14 47.75
C LYS A 87 4.31 -2.62 46.38
N PRO A 88 5.00 -1.64 45.77
CA PRO A 88 4.73 -1.33 44.37
C PRO A 88 5.00 -2.61 43.59
N VAL A 89 3.97 -3.13 42.92
CA VAL A 89 4.17 -4.06 41.82
C VAL A 89 5.19 -3.39 40.91
N LYS A 90 6.35 -4.01 40.75
CA LYS A 90 7.25 -3.67 39.66
C LYS A 90 6.42 -3.80 38.40
N ILE A 91 5.92 -2.68 37.89
CA ILE A 91 5.54 -2.57 36.49
C ILE A 91 6.86 -2.76 35.78
N SER A 92 7.14 -3.99 35.37
CA SER A 92 8.03 -4.21 34.25
C SER A 92 7.52 -3.27 33.17
N THR A 93 8.34 -2.30 32.81
CA THR A 93 8.19 -1.49 31.60
C THR A 93 8.16 -2.46 30.42
N PHE A 94 7.00 -3.03 30.15
CA PHE A 94 6.65 -3.44 28.82
C PHE A 94 6.58 -2.14 28.05
N THR A 95 7.55 -1.93 27.18
CA THR A 95 7.48 -0.94 26.11
C THR A 95 6.21 -1.23 25.32
N SER A 96 5.13 -0.54 25.69
CA SER A 96 3.84 -0.59 25.02
C SER A 96 4.06 -0.09 23.60
N TYR A 97 3.89 -0.99 22.63
CA TYR A 97 3.99 -0.71 21.20
C TYR A 97 2.76 0.10 20.75
N SER A 98 2.63 1.36 21.18
CA SER A 98 1.54 2.21 20.73
C SER A 98 1.82 2.68 19.29
N HIS A 99 1.13 2.06 18.35
CA HIS A 99 1.22 2.33 16.91
C HIS A 99 0.48 3.61 16.46
N ILE A 100 -0.33 4.18 17.34
CA ILE A 100 -0.95 5.50 17.19
C ILE A 100 -0.08 6.46 18.00
N PRO A 101 0.32 7.63 17.47
CA PRO A 101 1.03 8.63 18.26
C PRO A 101 0.29 8.82 19.60
N GLU A 102 0.96 8.66 20.73
CA GLU A 102 0.31 8.69 22.06
C GLU A 102 -0.55 9.96 22.22
N ASP A 103 -0.09 11.07 21.64
CA ASP A 103 -0.82 12.33 21.56
C ASP A 103 -2.16 12.19 20.82
N LEU A 104 -2.19 11.52 19.66
CA LEU A 104 -3.41 11.28 18.88
C LEU A 104 -4.42 10.42 19.66
N SER A 105 -3.92 9.45 20.45
CA SER A 105 -4.79 8.66 21.31
C SER A 105 -5.45 9.52 22.39
N SER A 106 -4.67 10.35 23.07
CA SER A 106 -5.17 11.26 24.11
C SER A 106 -6.16 12.30 23.56
N LEU A 107 -5.93 12.74 22.32
CA LEU A 107 -6.71 13.73 21.58
C LEU A 107 -8.08 13.28 21.14
N ILE A 108 -8.33 11.98 21.09
CA ILE A 108 -9.60 11.42 20.66
C ILE A 108 -10.34 10.85 21.85
N VAL A 109 -9.62 10.18 22.74
CA VAL A 109 -10.17 9.66 23.99
C VAL A 109 -10.69 10.80 24.85
N ARG A 110 -9.98 11.94 24.97
CA ARG A 110 -10.46 13.06 25.81
C ARG A 110 -11.74 13.72 25.28
N PRO A 111 -11.84 14.16 24.01
CA PRO A 111 -13.09 14.73 23.51
C PRO A 111 -14.23 13.72 23.47
N ALA A 112 -13.98 12.45 23.12
CA ALA A 112 -15.01 11.42 23.18
C ALA A 112 -15.54 11.21 24.61
N LYS A 113 -14.65 11.22 25.60
CA LYS A 113 -15.01 11.13 27.02
C LYS A 113 -15.75 12.37 27.52
N ILE A 114 -15.26 13.56 27.19
CA ILE A 114 -15.81 14.83 27.69
C ILE A 114 -17.16 15.15 27.02
N LYS A 115 -17.23 15.01 25.69
CA LYS A 115 -18.41 15.39 24.90
C LYS A 115 -19.47 14.31 24.88
N HIS A 116 -19.08 13.04 25.00
CA HIS A 116 -19.97 11.90 24.79
C HIS A 116 -19.93 10.84 25.89
N GLY A 117 -19.12 11.01 26.94
CA GLY A 117 -19.04 10.06 28.06
C GLY A 117 -18.39 8.72 27.72
N LEU A 118 -17.70 8.60 26.58
CA LEU A 118 -17.09 7.35 26.14
C LEU A 118 -15.68 7.16 26.71
N ASP A 119 -15.44 6.03 27.38
CA ASP A 119 -14.09 5.62 27.78
C ASP A 119 -13.48 4.75 26.68
N ILE A 120 -12.68 5.36 25.81
CA ILE A 120 -12.12 4.71 24.63
C ILE A 120 -10.67 4.31 24.92
N SER A 121 -10.30 3.07 24.58
CA SER A 121 -8.91 2.64 24.54
C SER A 121 -8.48 2.43 23.10
N LEU A 122 -7.38 3.08 22.70
CA LEU A 122 -6.75 2.98 21.37
C LEU A 122 -5.50 2.09 21.42
N ASN A 123 -5.53 1.04 22.24
CA ASN A 123 -4.41 0.12 22.41
C ASN A 123 -4.59 -1.10 21.51
N PHE A 124 -4.29 -0.93 20.22
CA PHE A 124 -4.28 -2.02 19.27
C PHE A 124 -2.86 -2.59 19.16
N SER A 125 -2.61 -3.71 19.84
CA SER A 125 -1.41 -4.51 19.57
C SER A 125 -1.58 -5.23 18.23
N GLU A 126 -0.50 -5.31 17.44
CA GLU A 126 -0.48 -6.27 16.34
C GLU A 126 -0.87 -7.64 16.92
N PRO A 127 -1.97 -8.24 16.45
CA PRO A 127 -2.26 -9.59 16.88
C PRO A 127 -1.04 -10.40 16.46
N SER A 128 -0.53 -11.26 17.35
CA SER A 128 0.21 -12.41 16.86
C SER A 128 -0.68 -12.94 15.73
N PRO A 129 -0.17 -13.09 14.48
CA PRO A 129 -0.94 -13.69 13.41
C PRO A 129 -1.53 -14.87 14.11
N ALA A 130 -2.85 -14.87 14.23
CA ALA A 130 -3.47 -15.82 15.10
C ALA A 130 -2.87 -17.16 14.67
N ASN A 131 -2.85 -18.14 15.55
CA ASN A 131 -3.23 -19.42 15.01
C ASN A 131 -4.61 -19.16 14.38
N ALA A 132 -4.66 -18.62 13.16
CA ALA A 132 -5.76 -18.66 12.24
C ALA A 132 -5.76 -20.12 11.78
N ARG A 133 -5.88 -21.01 12.76
CA ARG A 133 -6.88 -22.05 12.84
C ARG A 133 -8.23 -21.39 12.50
N PHE A 134 -8.38 -20.87 11.27
CA PHE A 134 -9.45 -21.41 10.45
C PHE A 134 -9.30 -22.91 10.62
N PRO A 135 -10.30 -23.67 11.11
CA PRO A 135 -10.15 -25.10 11.29
C PRO A 135 -9.63 -25.66 9.97
N THR A 136 -8.32 -25.81 9.89
CA THR A 136 -7.68 -26.43 8.76
C THR A 136 -8.06 -27.86 9.04
N ALA A 137 -8.79 -28.47 8.12
CA ALA A 137 -8.88 -29.92 8.10
C ALA A 137 -7.47 -30.57 8.10
N CYS A 138 -6.43 -29.75 7.89
CA CYS A 138 -5.01 -30.03 8.03
C CYS A 138 -4.42 -29.45 9.33
N GLU A 139 -4.60 -30.09 10.48
CA GLU A 139 -3.94 -29.69 11.74
C GLU A 139 -2.61 -30.44 11.98
N SER A 140 -2.33 -31.49 11.20
CA SER A 140 -1.07 -32.23 11.30
C SER A 140 -0.09 -31.82 10.21
N ALA A 141 1.23 -31.86 10.50
CA ALA A 141 2.28 -31.69 9.49
C ALA A 141 2.13 -32.69 8.33
N THR A 142 1.55 -33.86 8.61
CA THR A 142 1.16 -34.87 7.62
C THR A 142 0.05 -34.41 6.69
N ASP A 143 -0.85 -33.53 7.12
CA ASP A 143 -1.92 -33.00 6.26
C ASP A 143 -1.43 -31.90 5.31
N GLY A 144 -0.46 -31.08 5.74
CA GLY A 144 0.23 -30.15 4.84
C GLY A 144 0.96 -30.91 3.72
N GLN A 145 1.58 -32.04 4.05
CA GLN A 145 2.17 -32.97 3.08
C GLN A 145 1.11 -33.60 2.16
N HIS A 146 -0.06 -33.95 2.71
CA HIS A 146 -1.16 -34.53 1.95
C HIS A 146 -1.89 -33.52 1.05
N CYS A 147 -1.87 -32.23 1.39
CA CYS A 147 -2.31 -31.17 0.48
C CYS A 147 -1.24 -30.79 -0.54
N ALA A 148 0.05 -30.82 -0.17
CA ALA A 148 1.17 -30.65 -1.10
C ALA A 148 1.32 -31.84 -2.07
N SER A 149 0.61 -32.96 -1.82
CA SER A 149 0.46 -34.04 -2.79
C SER A 149 -0.56 -33.73 -3.89
N GLN A 150 -1.28 -32.59 -3.84
CA GLN A 150 -1.92 -32.04 -5.03
C GLN A 150 -0.83 -31.65 -6.01
N THR A 151 -0.73 -32.41 -7.09
CA THR A 151 0.29 -32.24 -8.13
C THR A 151 -0.12 -31.10 -9.04
N PHE A 152 0.57 -29.96 -8.95
CA PHE A 152 0.66 -29.06 -10.09
C PHE A 152 1.52 -29.72 -11.15
N SER A 153 1.01 -29.82 -12.37
CA SER A 153 1.83 -30.19 -13.51
C SER A 153 2.87 -29.10 -13.80
N ASN A 154 3.97 -29.48 -14.45
CA ASN A 154 5.00 -28.52 -14.91
C ASN A 154 4.37 -27.42 -15.77
N ALA A 155 3.48 -27.80 -16.69
CA ALA A 155 2.77 -26.86 -17.56
C ALA A 155 1.94 -25.84 -16.77
N GLU A 156 1.12 -26.31 -15.80
CA GLU A 156 0.32 -25.41 -14.97
C GLU A 156 1.19 -24.45 -14.15
N LEU A 157 2.29 -24.94 -13.57
CA LEU A 157 3.22 -24.11 -12.81
C LEU A 157 3.91 -23.05 -13.68
N THR A 158 4.34 -23.44 -14.88
CA THR A 158 4.92 -22.53 -15.87
C THR A 158 3.91 -21.48 -16.29
N ASP A 159 2.69 -21.85 -16.65
CA ASP A 159 1.63 -20.93 -17.06
C ASP A 159 1.29 -19.94 -15.93
N LEU A 160 1.19 -20.43 -14.69
CA LEU A 160 0.94 -19.60 -13.52
C LEU A 160 2.10 -18.62 -13.25
N LEU A 161 3.34 -19.04 -13.45
CA LEU A 161 4.50 -18.16 -13.32
C LEU A 161 4.54 -17.15 -14.46
N GLU A 162 4.20 -17.53 -15.69
CA GLU A 162 4.12 -16.59 -16.80
C GLU A 162 3.11 -15.48 -16.54
N GLU A 163 1.91 -15.86 -16.07
CA GLU A 163 0.86 -14.94 -15.63
C GLU A 163 1.35 -14.07 -14.46
N PHE A 164 2.07 -14.67 -13.50
CA PHE A 164 2.55 -13.95 -12.33
C PHE A 164 3.58 -12.89 -12.69
N PHE A 165 4.58 -13.24 -13.52
CA PHE A 165 5.62 -12.30 -13.97
C PHE A 165 5.09 -11.24 -14.94
N SER A 166 4.05 -11.53 -15.73
CA SER A 166 3.44 -10.53 -16.61
C SER A 166 2.62 -9.49 -15.84
N ARG A 167 2.07 -9.88 -14.69
CA ARG A 167 1.35 -8.99 -13.78
C ARG A 167 2.29 -8.29 -12.79
N ASP A 168 3.37 -8.95 -12.37
CA ASP A 168 4.31 -8.43 -11.40
C ASP A 168 5.55 -7.81 -12.05
N PHE A 169 5.41 -6.53 -12.38
CA PHE A 169 6.54 -5.72 -12.82
C PHE A 169 7.70 -5.71 -11.81
N ILE A 170 7.44 -5.61 -10.50
CA ILE A 170 8.52 -5.51 -9.51
C ILE A 170 9.34 -6.80 -9.52
N LEU A 171 8.69 -7.97 -9.47
CA LEU A 171 9.37 -9.25 -9.53
C LEU A 171 10.12 -9.43 -10.85
N SER A 172 9.51 -9.04 -11.97
CA SER A 172 10.18 -9.04 -13.28
C SER A 172 11.39 -8.10 -13.34
N CYS A 173 11.38 -7.05 -12.54
CA CYS A 173 12.49 -6.10 -12.44
C CYS A 173 13.57 -6.56 -11.48
N ILE A 174 13.31 -7.45 -10.50
CA ILE A 174 14.33 -7.89 -9.53
C ILE A 174 14.91 -9.28 -9.82
N ILE A 175 14.23 -10.08 -10.64
CA ILE A 175 14.67 -11.41 -11.06
C ILE A 175 14.30 -11.63 -12.53
N ASP A 176 15.23 -12.15 -13.30
CA ASP A 176 14.98 -12.58 -14.68
C ASP A 176 13.99 -13.77 -14.70
N LYS A 177 12.82 -13.55 -15.31
CA LYS A 177 11.78 -14.57 -15.50
C LYS A 177 12.35 -15.83 -16.15
N ALA A 178 13.23 -15.70 -17.14
CA ALA A 178 13.79 -16.85 -17.88
C ALA A 178 14.57 -17.77 -16.93
N VAL A 179 15.35 -17.20 -16.00
CA VAL A 179 16.07 -17.96 -14.98
C VAL A 179 15.10 -18.78 -14.13
N ILE A 180 13.98 -18.20 -13.69
CA ILE A 180 13.00 -18.93 -12.87
C ILE A 180 12.27 -20.02 -13.65
N LEU A 181 11.91 -19.76 -14.91
CA LEU A 181 11.26 -20.76 -15.75
C LEU A 181 12.20 -21.94 -16.06
N ASP A 182 13.47 -21.66 -16.36
CA ASP A 182 14.48 -22.71 -16.57
C ASP A 182 14.65 -23.57 -15.31
N LEU A 183 14.65 -22.95 -14.14
CA LEU A 183 14.72 -23.65 -12.86
C LEU A 183 13.51 -24.54 -12.61
N VAL A 184 12.30 -24.08 -12.93
CA VAL A 184 11.08 -24.87 -12.85
C VAL A 184 11.18 -26.05 -13.83
N HIS A 185 11.54 -25.79 -15.08
CA HIS A 185 11.69 -26.85 -16.07
C HIS A 185 12.70 -27.91 -15.64
N ASP A 186 13.85 -27.51 -15.11
CA ASP A 186 14.87 -28.44 -14.61
C ASP A 186 14.43 -29.19 -13.36
N PHE A 187 13.73 -28.52 -12.44
CA PHE A 187 13.20 -29.13 -11.22
C PHE A 187 12.14 -30.19 -11.53
N PHE A 188 11.27 -29.93 -12.50
CA PHE A 188 10.15 -30.79 -12.91
C PHE A 188 10.43 -31.64 -14.15
N ARG A 189 11.69 -31.74 -14.62
CA ARG A 189 12.06 -32.35 -15.91
C ARG A 189 11.74 -33.84 -16.03
N HIS A 190 11.63 -34.58 -14.92
CA HIS A 190 11.83 -36.03 -14.94
C HIS A 190 10.67 -36.95 -14.52
N GLU A 191 9.54 -36.47 -13.98
CA GLU A 191 8.36 -37.36 -13.79
C GLU A 191 7.06 -36.58 -13.62
N ALA A 192 6.02 -37.01 -14.35
CA ALA A 192 4.65 -36.51 -14.22
C ALA A 192 3.91 -37.06 -12.97
N SER A 193 4.54 -37.94 -12.19
CA SER A 193 3.88 -38.74 -11.15
C SER A 193 4.38 -38.52 -9.72
N PHE A 194 5.41 -37.68 -9.51
CA PHE A 194 5.90 -37.42 -8.17
C PHE A 194 5.18 -36.25 -7.50
N THR A 195 4.91 -36.39 -6.21
CA THR A 195 4.47 -35.26 -5.39
C THR A 195 5.55 -34.19 -5.36
N PHE A 196 5.16 -32.92 -5.28
CA PHE A 196 6.07 -31.77 -5.23
C PHE A 196 7.15 -31.96 -4.14
N GLN A 197 6.77 -32.55 -3.01
CA GLN A 197 7.67 -32.83 -1.89
C GLN A 197 8.74 -33.88 -2.23
N THR A 198 8.39 -34.95 -2.94
CA THR A 198 9.35 -35.98 -3.36
C THR A 198 10.37 -35.40 -4.33
N GLN A 199 9.94 -34.55 -5.26
CA GLN A 199 10.85 -33.88 -6.19
C GLN A 199 11.77 -32.88 -5.48
N ALA A 200 11.24 -32.10 -4.54
CA ALA A 200 12.05 -31.21 -3.71
C ALA A 200 13.15 -31.96 -2.97
N ALA A 201 12.82 -33.05 -2.29
CA ALA A 201 13.80 -33.86 -1.57
C ALA A 201 14.86 -34.49 -2.49
N LEU A 202 14.48 -34.94 -3.68
CA LEU A 202 15.40 -35.56 -4.65
C LEU A 202 16.29 -34.55 -5.37
N ARG A 203 15.82 -33.32 -5.58
CA ARG A 203 16.52 -32.31 -6.39
C ARG A 203 17.29 -31.28 -5.60
N MET A 204 17.01 -31.11 -4.31
CA MET A 204 17.83 -30.27 -3.43
C MET A 204 19.31 -30.71 -3.38
N THR A 205 19.64 -31.93 -3.82
CA THR A 205 21.04 -32.37 -3.98
C THR A 205 21.71 -31.89 -5.27
N SER A 206 20.94 -31.40 -6.25
CA SER A 206 21.43 -31.02 -7.59
C SER A 206 21.39 -29.53 -7.91
N ILE A 207 20.59 -28.74 -7.17
CA ILE A 207 20.53 -27.29 -7.29
C ILE A 207 21.22 -26.62 -6.11
N THR A 208 21.74 -25.41 -6.29
CA THR A 208 22.29 -24.63 -5.18
C THR A 208 21.17 -24.17 -4.23
N ALA A 209 21.48 -24.02 -2.95
CA ALA A 209 20.45 -23.72 -1.95
C ALA A 209 19.85 -22.30 -2.11
N ASP A 210 20.59 -21.32 -2.64
CA ASP A 210 20.07 -19.99 -2.97
C ASP A 210 19.05 -20.03 -4.13
N THR A 211 19.32 -20.85 -5.14
CA THR A 211 18.40 -21.14 -6.24
C THR A 211 17.10 -21.77 -5.74
N ALA A 212 17.21 -22.79 -4.88
CA ALA A 212 16.06 -23.43 -4.25
C ALA A 212 15.26 -22.43 -3.39
N ALA A 213 15.97 -21.59 -2.62
CA ALA A 213 15.36 -20.56 -1.80
C ALA A 213 14.54 -19.57 -2.64
N ALA A 214 15.09 -19.06 -3.74
CA ALA A 214 14.39 -18.13 -4.63
C ALA A 214 13.14 -18.76 -5.25
N LEU A 215 13.27 -19.97 -5.80
CA LEU A 215 12.14 -20.70 -6.38
C LEU A 215 11.01 -20.89 -5.37
N PHE A 216 11.32 -21.42 -4.18
CA PHE A 216 10.31 -21.64 -3.15
C PHE A 216 9.69 -20.34 -2.62
N ALA A 217 10.45 -19.25 -2.54
CA ALA A 217 9.92 -17.94 -2.14
C ALA A 217 8.90 -17.40 -3.17
N ILE A 218 9.23 -17.50 -4.46
CA ILE A 218 8.34 -17.07 -5.56
C ILE A 218 7.07 -17.90 -5.56
N LEU A 219 7.21 -19.23 -5.45
CA LEU A 219 6.06 -20.13 -5.40
C LEU A 219 5.20 -19.88 -4.16
N ALA A 220 5.80 -19.61 -2.99
CA ALA A 220 5.05 -19.25 -1.79
C ALA A 220 4.23 -17.97 -2.01
N LEU A 221 4.84 -16.94 -2.61
CA LEU A 221 4.15 -15.69 -2.91
C LEU A 221 3.03 -15.88 -3.93
N LEU A 222 3.31 -16.57 -5.05
CA LEU A 222 2.33 -16.92 -6.08
C LEU A 222 1.15 -17.69 -5.48
N MET A 223 1.41 -18.76 -4.73
CA MET A 223 0.35 -19.59 -4.16
C MET A 223 -0.46 -18.84 -3.09
N ALA A 224 0.12 -17.85 -2.40
CA ALA A 224 -0.61 -17.01 -1.45
C ALA A 224 -1.67 -16.12 -2.11
N THR A 225 -1.52 -15.84 -3.41
CA THR A 225 -2.47 -15.01 -4.16
C THR A 225 -3.70 -15.78 -4.63
N LYS A 226 -3.57 -17.10 -4.81
CA LYS A 226 -4.63 -17.96 -5.33
C LYS A 226 -5.50 -18.49 -4.18
N PRO A 227 -6.79 -18.77 -4.40
CA PRO A 227 -7.70 -19.30 -3.37
C PRO A 227 -7.47 -20.79 -3.03
N LEU A 228 -6.23 -21.28 -3.19
CA LEU A 228 -5.84 -22.67 -2.97
C LEU A 228 -5.66 -22.97 -1.47
N CYS A 229 -5.26 -24.21 -1.13
CA CYS A 229 -4.96 -24.56 0.26
C CYS A 229 -3.92 -23.59 0.84
N ARG A 230 -4.29 -22.90 1.92
CA ARG A 230 -3.39 -21.97 2.65
C ARG A 230 -2.13 -22.64 3.21
N CYS A 231 -2.16 -23.96 3.35
CA CYS A 231 -1.06 -24.77 3.82
C CYS A 231 0.13 -24.82 2.84
N ILE A 232 -0.13 -24.76 1.53
CA ILE A 232 0.92 -24.88 0.50
C ILE A 232 1.87 -23.67 0.51
N PRO A 233 1.38 -22.41 0.45
CA PRO A 233 2.24 -21.23 0.54
C PRO A 233 3.12 -21.20 1.81
N GLU A 234 2.57 -21.64 2.94
CA GLU A 234 3.29 -21.67 4.21
C GLU A 234 4.41 -22.71 4.20
N TRP A 235 4.11 -23.92 3.72
CA TRP A 235 5.13 -24.96 3.58
C TRP A 235 6.24 -24.54 2.60
N LEU A 236 5.90 -23.92 1.46
CA LEU A 236 6.87 -23.38 0.50
C LEU A 236 7.75 -22.28 1.12
N PHE A 237 7.16 -21.38 1.89
CA PHE A 237 7.90 -20.35 2.62
C PHE A 237 8.89 -20.97 3.63
N ASP A 238 8.47 -22.00 4.35
CA ASP A 238 9.34 -22.71 5.29
C ASP A 238 10.47 -23.45 4.56
N GLN A 239 10.21 -24.07 3.40
CA GLN A 239 11.27 -24.67 2.57
C GLN A 239 12.27 -23.63 2.08
N SER A 240 11.78 -22.46 1.63
CA SER A 240 12.63 -21.34 1.24
C SER A 240 13.52 -20.89 2.40
N THR A 241 12.94 -20.76 3.60
CA THR A 241 13.67 -20.36 4.82
C THR A 241 14.74 -21.38 5.20
N ASN A 242 14.42 -22.69 5.13
CA ASN A 242 15.39 -23.75 5.39
C ASN A 242 16.55 -23.71 4.39
N ALA A 243 16.24 -23.54 3.10
CA ALA A 243 17.27 -23.42 2.06
C ALA A 243 18.20 -22.22 2.27
N VAL A 244 17.68 -21.07 2.73
CA VAL A 244 18.51 -19.93 3.14
C VAL A 244 19.39 -20.27 4.32
N ASN A 245 18.86 -20.93 5.35
CA ASN A 245 19.62 -21.29 6.55
C ASN A 245 20.71 -22.33 6.28
N ASP A 246 20.47 -23.23 5.34
CA ASP A 246 21.41 -24.28 4.93
C ASP A 246 22.44 -23.78 3.90
N PHE A 247 22.29 -22.55 3.38
CA PHE A 247 23.20 -21.99 2.40
C PHE A 247 24.54 -21.61 3.04
N THR A 248 25.61 -22.29 2.61
CA THR A 248 27.00 -22.03 3.06
C THR A 248 27.88 -21.39 1.98
N GLY A 249 27.29 -20.96 0.86
CA GLY A 249 28.02 -20.35 -0.26
C GLY A 249 28.36 -18.86 -0.03
N PRO A 250 29.06 -18.22 -0.98
CA PRO A 250 29.22 -16.76 -0.97
C PRO A 250 27.86 -16.07 -1.19
N ALA A 251 27.71 -14.85 -0.67
CA ALA A 251 26.50 -14.05 -0.94
C ALA A 251 26.24 -13.93 -2.45
N SER A 252 24.97 -13.98 -2.85
CA SER A 252 24.54 -13.87 -4.25
C SER A 252 23.31 -12.96 -4.36
N SER A 253 23.15 -12.29 -5.51
CA SER A 253 21.97 -11.44 -5.78
C SER A 253 20.67 -12.25 -5.72
N LEU A 254 20.71 -13.52 -6.15
CA LEU A 254 19.58 -14.44 -6.10
C LEU A 254 19.16 -14.76 -4.65
N LEU A 255 20.12 -14.93 -3.74
CA LEU A 255 19.84 -15.11 -2.31
C LEU A 255 19.21 -13.85 -1.69
N VAL A 256 19.71 -12.66 -2.07
CA VAL A 256 19.11 -11.37 -1.66
C VAL A 256 17.66 -11.28 -2.17
N ALA A 257 17.42 -11.65 -3.43
CA ALA A 257 16.08 -11.62 -4.03
C ALA A 257 15.15 -12.64 -3.34
N ALA A 258 15.63 -13.84 -3.01
CA ALA A 258 14.87 -14.83 -2.25
C ALA A 258 14.41 -14.29 -0.90
N LEU A 259 15.31 -13.68 -0.11
CA LEU A 259 14.98 -13.03 1.16
C LEU A 259 14.01 -11.86 0.98
N PHE A 260 14.18 -11.05 -0.05
CA PHE A 260 13.25 -9.95 -0.33
C PHE A 260 11.84 -10.46 -0.66
N ILE A 261 11.71 -11.54 -1.45
CA ILE A 261 10.42 -12.14 -1.78
C ILE A 261 9.79 -12.81 -0.55
N GLN A 262 10.60 -13.50 0.27
CA GLN A 262 10.17 -13.97 1.59
C GLN A 262 9.65 -12.82 2.46
N HIS A 263 10.29 -11.64 2.41
CA HIS A 263 9.81 -10.46 3.13
C HIS A 263 8.43 -9.99 2.62
N ILE A 264 8.21 -9.92 1.30
CA ILE A 264 6.90 -9.58 0.71
C ILE A 264 5.83 -10.57 1.20
N TYR A 265 6.12 -11.87 1.12
CA TYR A 265 5.23 -12.92 1.61
C TYR A 265 4.96 -12.75 3.13
N ALA A 266 6.00 -12.51 3.92
CA ALA A 266 5.91 -12.39 5.37
C ALA A 266 5.10 -11.14 5.80
N ILE A 267 5.25 -10.01 5.10
CA ILE A 267 4.39 -8.84 5.32
C ILE A 267 2.92 -9.22 5.18
N GLY A 268 2.61 -10.11 4.22
CA GLY A 268 1.26 -10.52 3.86
C GLY A 268 0.66 -11.67 4.69
N ASN A 269 1.49 -12.50 5.30
CA ASN A 269 1.04 -13.75 5.90
C ASN A 269 1.60 -14.02 7.31
N LYS A 270 2.63 -13.29 7.73
CA LYS A 270 3.36 -13.52 8.99
C LYS A 270 3.34 -12.27 9.88
N THR A 271 4.09 -12.29 10.99
CA THR A 271 4.23 -11.13 11.90
C THR A 271 5.06 -10.01 11.28
N THR A 272 4.85 -8.76 11.70
CA THR A 272 5.80 -7.65 11.42
C THR A 272 7.23 -8.00 11.82
N ASN A 273 7.43 -8.66 12.97
CA ASN A 273 8.77 -8.99 13.47
C ASN A 273 9.49 -9.99 12.56
N GLN A 274 8.80 -11.03 12.09
CA GLN A 274 9.37 -11.99 11.12
C GLN A 274 9.68 -11.30 9.80
N ALA A 275 8.75 -10.50 9.27
CA ALA A 275 8.99 -9.73 8.04
C ALA A 275 10.22 -8.81 8.18
N LYS A 276 10.37 -8.15 9.33
CA LYS A 276 11.53 -7.30 9.62
C LYS A 276 12.83 -8.08 9.78
N ALA A 277 12.79 -9.27 10.40
CA ALA A 277 13.96 -10.13 10.55
C ALA A 277 14.50 -10.61 9.19
N VAL A 278 13.61 -11.07 8.31
CA VAL A 278 13.95 -11.48 6.93
C VAL A 278 14.53 -10.30 6.14
N LEU A 279 13.89 -9.12 6.21
CA LEU A 279 14.42 -7.91 5.56
C LEU A 279 15.81 -7.54 6.10
N GLY A 280 16.02 -7.67 7.41
CA GLY A 280 17.34 -7.41 8.01
C GLY A 280 18.43 -8.32 7.46
N GLN A 281 18.13 -9.60 7.21
CA GLN A 281 19.05 -10.51 6.54
C GLN A 281 19.33 -10.06 5.10
N ALA A 282 18.29 -9.65 4.35
CA ALA A 282 18.47 -9.13 2.99
C ALA A 282 19.38 -7.89 2.96
N VAL A 283 19.19 -6.95 3.90
CA VAL A 283 20.02 -5.74 4.02
C VAL A 283 21.47 -6.07 4.36
N LEU A 284 21.73 -7.08 5.20
CA LEU A 284 23.09 -7.53 5.48
C LEU A 284 23.77 -8.06 4.22
N LEU A 285 23.09 -8.92 3.46
CA LEU A 285 23.65 -9.47 2.22
C LEU A 285 23.82 -8.41 1.11
N VAL A 286 22.95 -7.40 1.03
CA VAL A 286 23.12 -6.24 0.13
C VAL A 286 24.46 -5.53 0.40
N ARG A 287 24.86 -5.40 1.67
CA ARG A 287 26.14 -4.80 2.07
C ARG A 287 27.31 -5.73 1.77
N ASP A 288 27.16 -7.02 2.05
CA ASP A 288 28.22 -8.01 1.78
C ASP A 288 28.54 -8.12 0.28
N LEU A 289 27.54 -7.90 -0.57
CA LEU A 289 27.68 -7.84 -2.04
C LEU A 289 28.12 -6.48 -2.57
N ASP A 290 28.19 -5.46 -1.72
CA ASP A 290 28.50 -4.08 -2.09
C ASP A 290 27.59 -3.55 -3.22
N LEU A 291 26.31 -3.97 -3.24
CA LEU A 291 25.37 -3.55 -4.28
C LEU A 291 25.19 -2.02 -4.29
N GLU A 292 25.38 -1.36 -3.15
CA GLU A 292 25.30 0.09 -3.03
C GLU A 292 26.37 0.84 -3.85
N GLN A 293 27.54 0.24 -4.05
CA GLN A 293 28.66 0.80 -4.81
C GLN A 293 28.68 0.36 -6.28
N ALA A 294 27.70 -0.43 -6.74
CA ALA A 294 27.62 -0.86 -8.13
C ALA A 294 27.38 0.33 -9.07
N SER A 295 28.46 1.02 -9.43
CA SER A 295 28.50 2.23 -10.25
C SER A 295 28.70 1.95 -11.73
N GLU A 296 29.08 0.72 -12.10
CA GLU A 296 29.36 0.41 -13.49
C GLU A 296 28.06 0.28 -14.31
N PRO A 297 27.93 1.01 -15.44
CA PRO A 297 26.76 0.97 -16.31
C PRO A 297 26.53 -0.40 -16.98
N THR A 298 27.47 -1.33 -16.85
CA THR A 298 27.43 -2.68 -17.43
C THR A 298 26.82 -3.75 -16.53
N GLY A 299 26.46 -3.44 -15.27
CA GLY A 299 26.04 -4.45 -14.29
C GLY A 299 24.52 -4.47 -14.03
N ASP A 300 23.85 -5.52 -14.49
CA ASP A 300 22.54 -6.06 -14.06
C ASP A 300 21.50 -5.06 -13.53
N SER A 301 20.56 -4.65 -14.40
CA SER A 301 19.41 -3.80 -14.03
C SER A 301 18.60 -4.40 -12.86
N HIS A 302 18.57 -5.74 -12.74
CA HIS A 302 17.83 -6.40 -11.68
C HIS A 302 18.39 -6.12 -10.29
N ALA A 303 19.72 -6.05 -10.17
CA ALA A 303 20.37 -5.69 -8.91
C ALA A 303 19.99 -4.26 -8.46
N ARG A 304 19.83 -3.33 -9.40
CA ARG A 304 19.45 -1.93 -9.11
C ARG A 304 18.02 -1.82 -8.63
N TRP A 305 17.11 -2.51 -9.29
CA TRP A 305 15.71 -2.61 -8.87
C TRP A 305 15.56 -3.35 -7.54
N LEU A 306 16.34 -4.40 -7.32
CA LEU A 306 16.35 -5.14 -6.06
C LEU A 306 16.82 -4.25 -4.91
N TYR A 307 17.92 -3.51 -5.11
CA TYR A 307 18.41 -2.53 -4.14
C TYR A 307 17.36 -1.45 -3.83
N LEU A 308 16.74 -0.86 -4.85
CA LEU A 308 15.68 0.15 -4.69
C LEU A 308 14.48 -0.42 -3.91
N SER A 309 14.08 -1.66 -4.20
CA SER A 309 12.95 -2.33 -3.56
C SER A 309 13.23 -2.64 -2.09
N ILE A 310 14.46 -3.08 -1.76
CA ILE A 310 14.90 -3.29 -0.38
C ILE A 310 14.99 -1.95 0.37
N LEU A 311 15.51 -0.89 -0.26
CA LEU A 311 15.55 0.44 0.33
C LEU A 311 14.13 0.94 0.65
N PHE A 312 13.18 0.75 -0.26
CA PHE A 312 11.78 1.07 -0.04
C PHE A 312 11.20 0.27 1.13
N ALA A 313 11.41 -1.05 1.17
CA ALA A 313 10.95 -1.90 2.26
C ALA A 313 11.57 -1.53 3.62
N ASP A 314 12.85 -1.15 3.66
CA ASP A 314 13.52 -0.67 4.86
C ASP A 314 12.87 0.61 5.38
N GLN A 315 12.59 1.59 4.51
CA GLN A 315 11.86 2.80 4.89
C GLN A 315 10.40 2.52 5.29
N TYR A 316 9.77 1.56 4.61
CA TYR A 316 8.41 1.12 4.90
C TYR A 316 8.32 0.51 6.31
N THR A 317 9.35 -0.22 6.74
CA THR A 317 9.41 -0.88 8.05
C THR A 317 9.88 0.04 9.17
N SER A 318 10.79 0.97 8.90
CA SER A 318 11.29 1.93 9.90
C SER A 318 10.21 2.92 10.35
N THR A 319 9.32 3.35 9.46
CA THR A 319 8.25 4.32 9.76
C THR A 319 7.13 3.79 10.66
N GLN A 320 7.18 2.51 11.06
CA GLN A 320 6.21 1.92 11.99
C GLN A 320 6.38 2.38 13.43
N HIS A 321 7.64 2.51 13.86
CA HIS A 321 7.97 2.91 15.20
C HIS A 321 8.84 4.14 15.04
N ILE A 322 8.41 5.25 15.63
CA ILE A 322 9.21 6.49 15.68
C ILE A 322 10.63 6.18 16.21
N THR A 323 10.77 5.12 17.00
CA THR A 323 12.03 4.63 17.57
C THR A 323 12.84 3.69 16.66
N SER A 324 12.27 3.11 15.59
CA SER A 324 13.03 2.21 14.73
C SER A 324 13.75 2.97 13.62
N LYS A 325 15.07 3.13 13.78
CA LYS A 325 15.95 3.65 12.74
C LYS A 325 15.92 2.73 11.51
N PRO A 326 15.88 3.27 10.28
CA PRO A 326 16.14 2.49 9.07
C PRO A 326 17.47 1.74 9.15
N MET A 327 17.51 0.52 8.60
CA MET A 327 18.72 -0.29 8.63
C MET A 327 19.77 0.24 7.68
N ILE A 328 19.37 0.74 6.50
CA ILE A 328 20.26 1.35 5.52
C ILE A 328 20.46 2.83 5.90
N SER A 329 21.69 3.29 6.11
CA SER A 329 22.02 4.72 6.34
C SER A 329 21.97 5.50 5.02
N LEU A 330 21.56 6.78 4.99
CA LEU A 330 21.70 7.63 3.79
C LEU A 330 22.87 8.61 3.90
N ALA A 331 23.36 8.83 5.11
CA ALA A 331 24.41 9.83 5.38
C ALA A 331 25.74 9.52 4.68
N GLU A 332 25.87 8.32 4.12
CA GLU A 332 27.10 7.79 3.53
C GLU A 332 27.03 7.68 2.01
N ILE A 333 25.90 8.05 1.38
CA ILE A 333 25.62 7.55 0.02
C ILE A 333 25.24 8.67 -0.95
N ASP A 334 26.24 9.18 -1.68
CA ASP A 334 26.03 9.39 -3.12
C ASP A 334 25.63 8.01 -3.65
N HIS A 335 24.46 7.86 -4.27
CA HIS A 335 23.99 6.55 -4.75
C HIS A 335 24.29 6.40 -6.25
N PRO A 336 25.51 5.99 -6.66
CA PRO A 336 25.78 5.60 -8.04
C PRO A 336 24.72 4.64 -8.57
N ILE A 337 24.28 3.67 -7.77
CA ILE A 337 23.24 2.71 -8.15
C ILE A 337 21.90 3.36 -8.47
N LEU A 338 21.46 4.34 -7.67
CA LEU A 338 20.21 5.06 -7.95
C LEU A 338 20.38 6.03 -9.11
N ASN A 339 21.54 6.66 -9.26
CA ASN A 339 21.85 7.53 -10.40
C ASN A 339 21.90 6.75 -11.72
N ALA A 340 22.47 5.54 -11.71
CA ALA A 340 22.45 4.62 -12.83
C ALA A 340 21.01 4.23 -13.19
N LEU A 341 20.21 3.86 -12.19
CA LEU A 341 18.80 3.53 -12.40
C LEU A 341 17.99 4.74 -12.92
N LEU A 342 18.26 5.96 -12.45
CA LEU A 342 17.64 7.19 -12.97
C LEU A 342 18.03 7.50 -14.42
N THR A 343 19.20 7.03 -14.84
CA THR A 343 19.70 7.19 -16.22
C THR A 343 19.00 6.19 -17.14
N GLU A 344 18.77 4.96 -16.68
CA GLU A 344 18.06 3.90 -17.41
C GLU A 344 16.55 4.14 -17.45
N GLU A 345 15.98 4.46 -16.29
CA GLU A 345 14.54 4.57 -16.06
C GLU A 345 14.18 5.93 -15.46
N PRO A 346 14.15 7.02 -16.27
CA PRO A 346 13.81 8.35 -15.77
C PRO A 346 12.44 8.43 -15.08
N GLY A 347 11.52 7.52 -15.40
CA GLY A 347 10.19 7.41 -14.78
C GLY A 347 10.23 7.14 -13.28
N VAL A 348 11.28 6.49 -12.76
CA VAL A 348 11.40 6.21 -11.32
C VAL A 348 11.84 7.43 -10.48
N ARG A 349 12.16 8.55 -11.13
CA ARG A 349 12.68 9.75 -10.46
C ARG A 349 11.79 10.26 -9.35
N ARG A 350 10.48 10.33 -9.61
CA ARG A 350 9.50 10.76 -8.62
C ARG A 350 9.47 9.82 -7.43
N PHE A 351 9.43 8.51 -7.69
CA PHE A 351 9.45 7.48 -6.65
C PHE A 351 10.71 7.57 -5.77
N ILE A 352 11.90 7.64 -6.39
CA ILE A 352 13.18 7.78 -5.67
C ILE A 352 13.19 9.05 -4.82
N ARG A 353 12.76 10.20 -5.36
CA ARG A 353 12.73 11.45 -4.60
C ARG A 353 11.84 11.37 -3.36
N LEU A 354 10.65 10.79 -3.51
CA LEU A 354 9.72 10.61 -2.38
C LEU A 354 10.30 9.66 -1.32
N LEU A 355 10.98 8.59 -1.77
CA LEU A 355 11.65 7.64 -0.89
C LEU A 355 12.80 8.28 -0.09
N LEU A 356 13.66 9.06 -0.76
CA LEU A 356 14.75 9.79 -0.11
C LEU A 356 14.22 10.82 0.89
N LEU A 357 13.17 11.57 0.53
CA LEU A 357 12.50 12.50 1.44
C LEU A 357 11.98 11.78 2.69
N GLN A 358 11.28 10.64 2.53
CA GLN A 358 10.78 9.86 3.65
C GLN A 358 11.89 9.42 4.59
N LYS A 359 13.03 9.03 4.03
CA LYS A 359 14.19 8.64 4.83
C LYS A 359 14.78 9.81 5.59
N GLU A 360 14.98 10.96 4.95
CA GLU A 360 15.44 12.18 5.64
C GLU A 360 14.55 12.54 6.83
N ILE A 361 13.23 12.45 6.65
CA ILE A 361 12.27 12.70 7.73
C ILE A 361 12.43 11.68 8.87
N SER A 362 12.55 10.40 8.53
CA SER A 362 12.69 9.32 9.51
C SER A 362 14.00 9.47 10.31
N ASP A 363 15.08 9.83 9.64
CA ASP A 363 16.37 10.13 10.24
C ASP A 363 16.29 11.31 11.21
N GLU A 364 15.66 12.41 10.79
CA GLU A 364 15.43 13.58 11.64
C GLU A 364 14.60 13.23 12.89
N LEU A 365 13.51 12.49 12.71
CA LEU A 365 12.63 12.02 13.79
C LEU A 365 13.35 11.10 14.79
N SER A 366 14.33 10.32 14.33
CA SER A 366 15.10 9.42 15.21
C SER A 366 16.11 10.17 16.08
N ARG A 367 16.53 11.38 15.68
CA ARG A 367 17.60 12.15 16.33
C ARG A 367 17.06 13.24 17.26
N HIS A 368 15.91 13.81 16.96
CA HIS A 368 15.41 15.01 17.62
C HIS A 368 13.98 14.85 18.12
N GLN A 369 13.66 15.51 19.23
CA GLN A 369 12.28 15.77 19.58
C GLN A 369 11.70 16.80 18.61
N ILE A 370 10.44 16.65 18.25
CA ILE A 370 9.80 17.51 17.26
C ILE A 370 9.47 18.86 17.92
N ASP A 371 10.23 19.88 17.58
CA ASP A 371 9.94 21.28 17.92
C ASP A 371 9.39 22.04 16.70
N GLU A 372 9.01 23.30 16.92
CA GLU A 372 8.42 24.13 15.86
C GLU A 372 9.41 24.45 14.72
N GLU A 373 10.68 24.61 15.05
CA GLU A 373 11.73 24.92 14.07
C GLU A 373 11.97 23.73 13.14
N MET A 374 12.13 22.54 13.73
CA MET A 374 12.26 21.26 13.03
C MET A 374 11.03 20.99 12.17
N LEU A 375 9.83 21.23 12.68
CA LEU A 375 8.59 21.07 11.93
C LEU A 375 8.57 21.94 10.66
N VAL A 376 8.86 23.23 10.80
CA VAL A 376 8.91 24.16 9.65
C VAL A 376 9.97 23.74 8.65
N ARG A 377 11.16 23.33 9.12
CA ARG A 377 12.25 22.84 8.27
C ARG A 377 11.85 21.60 7.47
N ILE A 378 11.25 20.60 8.12
CA ILE A 378 10.82 19.36 7.48
C ILE A 378 9.71 19.65 6.45
N GLU A 379 8.74 20.49 6.79
CA GLU A 379 7.66 20.82 5.86
C GLU A 379 8.13 21.63 4.65
N ALA A 380 9.10 22.52 4.83
CA ALA A 380 9.74 23.20 3.71
C ALA A 380 10.38 22.19 2.74
N LYS A 381 11.13 21.20 3.27
CA LYS A 381 11.70 20.11 2.46
C LYS A 381 10.63 19.28 1.76
N MET A 382 9.58 18.89 2.48
CA MET A 382 8.45 18.15 1.90
C MET A 382 7.81 18.94 0.76
N SER A 383 7.60 20.24 0.95
CA SER A 383 6.93 21.10 -0.04
C SER A 383 7.78 21.24 -1.30
N ALA A 384 9.08 21.53 -1.14
CA ALA A 384 10.02 21.60 -2.26
C ALA A 384 10.09 20.27 -3.04
N ALA A 385 10.13 19.14 -2.33
CA ALA A 385 10.11 17.82 -2.95
C ALA A 385 8.80 17.57 -3.71
N MET A 386 7.62 17.86 -3.12
CA MET A 386 6.34 17.70 -3.81
C MET A 386 6.24 18.60 -5.05
N GLU A 387 6.66 19.87 -4.96
CA GLU A 387 6.65 20.82 -6.08
C GLU A 387 7.52 20.34 -7.24
N ALA A 388 8.71 19.80 -6.94
CA ALA A 388 9.59 19.21 -7.94
C ALA A 388 8.91 18.03 -8.66
N THR A 389 8.08 17.25 -7.95
CA THR A 389 7.35 16.14 -8.57
C THR A 389 6.15 16.54 -9.43
N VAL A 390 5.61 17.76 -9.26
CA VAL A 390 4.51 18.28 -10.11
C VAL A 390 5.02 18.72 -11.47
N SER A 391 6.29 19.14 -11.53
CA SER A 391 6.92 19.59 -12.79
C SER A 391 7.46 18.44 -13.63
N GLU A 392 7.50 17.24 -13.07
CA GLU A 392 7.93 16.03 -13.77
C GLU A 392 6.73 15.44 -14.53
N PRO A 393 6.94 14.97 -15.79
CA PRO A 393 5.86 14.33 -16.52
C PRO A 393 5.34 13.15 -15.70
N GLU A 394 4.01 13.04 -15.59
CA GLU A 394 3.41 11.83 -15.03
C GLU A 394 3.91 10.64 -15.85
N CYS A 395 4.35 9.59 -15.16
CA CYS A 395 4.78 8.36 -15.81
C CYS A 395 3.63 7.88 -16.71
N ASP A 396 3.93 7.65 -18.00
CA ASP A 396 2.92 7.18 -18.94
C ASP A 396 2.24 5.93 -18.36
N ALA A 397 0.95 5.75 -18.64
CA ALA A 397 0.13 4.65 -18.12
C ALA A 397 0.68 3.23 -18.43
N VAL A 398 1.76 3.15 -19.22
CA VAL A 398 2.49 1.93 -19.57
C VAL A 398 3.19 1.33 -18.34
N ASP A 399 3.75 2.14 -17.42
CA ASP A 399 4.51 1.62 -16.26
C ASP A 399 3.71 1.74 -14.95
N ARG A 400 2.53 1.11 -14.92
CA ARG A 400 1.61 1.10 -13.76
C ARG A 400 2.29 0.73 -12.44
N ALA A 401 3.34 -0.09 -12.43
CA ALA A 401 4.05 -0.44 -11.19
C ALA A 401 4.86 0.72 -10.61
N ILE A 402 5.46 1.57 -11.46
CA ILE A 402 6.09 2.81 -11.01
C ILE A 402 5.03 3.71 -10.37
N ALA A 403 3.84 3.81 -10.98
CA ALA A 403 2.72 4.58 -10.43
C ALA A 403 2.20 4.01 -9.09
N VAL A 404 2.18 2.68 -8.93
CA VAL A 404 1.84 2.02 -7.65
C VAL A 404 2.87 2.37 -6.58
N ASN A 405 4.16 2.22 -6.87
CA ASN A 405 5.24 2.54 -5.96
C ASN A 405 5.26 4.03 -5.57
N GLU A 406 5.01 4.91 -6.54
CA GLU A 406 4.82 6.34 -6.29
C GLU A 406 3.64 6.61 -5.36
N THR A 407 2.49 5.96 -5.61
CA THR A 407 1.29 6.09 -4.79
C THR A 407 1.53 5.62 -3.36
N LEU A 408 2.26 4.51 -3.20
CA LEU A 408 2.71 4.03 -1.89
C LEU A 408 3.61 5.08 -1.22
N SER A 409 4.67 5.55 -1.88
CA SER A 409 5.55 6.60 -1.33
C SER A 409 4.78 7.87 -0.94
N ARG A 410 3.74 8.25 -1.69
CA ARG A 410 2.86 9.37 -1.32
C ARG A 410 2.09 9.10 -0.03
N ILE A 411 1.55 7.88 0.16
CA ILE A 411 0.95 7.45 1.45
C ILE A 411 1.96 7.65 2.58
N HIS A 412 3.23 7.28 2.36
CA HIS A 412 4.27 7.43 3.37
C HIS A 412 4.62 8.87 3.72
N VAL A 413 4.77 9.74 2.73
CA VAL A 413 5.04 11.16 2.97
C VAL A 413 3.86 11.81 3.71
N CYS A 414 2.62 11.51 3.31
CA CYS A 414 1.44 11.99 4.02
C CYS A 414 1.35 11.43 5.45
N TRP A 415 1.73 10.16 5.65
CA TRP A 415 1.79 9.56 6.98
C TRP A 415 2.85 10.24 7.86
N ALA A 416 4.05 10.45 7.32
CA ALA A 416 5.11 11.18 8.02
C ALA A 416 4.64 12.59 8.41
N ARG A 417 3.86 13.26 7.54
CA ARG A 417 3.26 14.56 7.85
C ARG A 417 2.28 14.50 9.02
N ILE A 418 1.45 13.46 9.11
CA ILE A 418 0.57 13.24 10.27
C ILE A 418 1.41 13.04 11.53
N VAL A 419 2.44 12.19 11.46
CA VAL A 419 3.31 11.90 12.61
C VAL A 419 3.97 13.18 13.13
N ILE A 420 4.60 13.99 12.27
CA ILE A 420 5.28 15.22 12.71
C ILE A 420 4.33 16.29 13.25
N ARG A 421 3.07 16.32 12.79
CA ARG A 421 2.06 17.27 13.23
C ARG A 421 1.26 16.80 14.45
N SER A 422 1.27 15.51 14.74
CA SER A 422 0.48 14.93 15.82
C SER A 422 0.70 15.57 17.21
N PRO A 423 1.94 15.94 17.62
CA PRO A 423 2.16 16.59 18.91
C PRO A 423 1.53 17.99 19.01
N PHE A 424 1.27 18.64 17.88
CA PHE A 424 0.76 20.02 17.82
C PHE A 424 -0.78 20.10 17.76
N LEU A 425 -1.48 18.97 17.76
CA LEU A 425 -2.94 18.92 17.63
C LEU A 425 -3.70 19.41 18.89
N THR A 426 -3.06 19.46 20.06
CA THR A 426 -3.60 20.04 21.32
C THR A 426 -3.08 21.45 21.63
N GLY A 427 -2.10 21.96 20.88
CA GLY A 427 -1.37 23.18 21.21
C GLY A 427 -1.92 24.48 20.60
N PRO A 428 -1.15 25.58 20.68
CA PRO A 428 -1.49 26.85 20.03
C PRO A 428 -1.70 26.72 18.52
N ARG A 429 -1.01 25.76 17.88
CA ARG A 429 -1.09 25.45 16.45
C ARG A 429 -2.07 24.32 16.12
N SER A 430 -3.00 24.04 17.03
CA SER A 430 -3.95 22.92 16.91
C SER A 430 -4.79 23.00 15.65
N MET A 431 -5.32 24.19 15.31
CA MET A 431 -6.14 24.38 14.10
C MET A 431 -5.34 24.11 12.83
N GLU A 432 -4.17 24.75 12.68
CA GLU A 432 -3.27 24.55 11.54
C GLU A 432 -2.89 23.07 11.38
N SER A 433 -2.49 22.43 12.48
CA SER A 433 -2.06 21.03 12.49
C SER A 433 -3.21 20.08 12.19
N THR A 434 -4.44 20.40 12.64
CA THR A 434 -5.65 19.64 12.32
C THR A 434 -5.93 19.69 10.83
N SER A 435 -5.95 20.89 10.24
CA SER A 435 -6.20 21.07 8.81
C SER A 435 -5.18 20.32 7.95
N ILE A 436 -3.89 20.38 8.33
CA ILE A 436 -2.82 19.65 7.63
C ILE A 436 -2.98 18.12 7.77
N CYS A 437 -3.21 17.62 8.99
CA CYS A 437 -3.41 16.18 9.24
C CYS A 437 -4.64 15.66 8.52
N LEU A 438 -5.70 16.45 8.48
CA LEU A 438 -6.95 16.16 7.78
C LEU A 438 -6.72 15.99 6.28
N ARG A 439 -6.06 16.96 5.63
CA ARG A 439 -5.73 16.87 4.20
C ARG A 439 -4.80 15.70 3.89
N ALA A 440 -3.83 15.43 4.77
CA ALA A 440 -2.96 14.27 4.66
C ALA A 440 -3.76 12.95 4.76
N SER A 441 -4.72 12.87 5.69
CA SER A 441 -5.59 11.70 5.87
C SER A 441 -6.46 11.45 4.64
N GLN A 442 -7.13 12.48 4.12
CA GLN A 442 -7.91 12.38 2.88
C GLN A 442 -7.06 11.93 1.69
N THR A 443 -5.82 12.43 1.59
CA THR A 443 -4.88 12.03 0.54
C THR A 443 -4.50 10.56 0.67
N ILE A 444 -4.22 10.07 1.88
CA ILE A 444 -3.92 8.65 2.14
C ILE A 444 -5.10 7.76 1.71
N LEU A 445 -6.33 8.13 2.09
CA LEU A 445 -7.52 7.37 1.74
C LEU A 445 -7.76 7.35 0.22
N SER A 446 -7.60 8.50 -0.44
CA SER A 446 -7.67 8.57 -1.90
C SER A 446 -6.59 7.71 -2.57
N CYS A 447 -5.37 7.65 -2.01
CA CYS A 447 -4.32 6.79 -2.54
C CYS A 447 -4.69 5.30 -2.41
N TYR A 448 -5.19 4.86 -1.25
CA TYR A 448 -5.66 3.48 -1.10
C TYR A 448 -6.81 3.14 -2.06
N GLN A 449 -7.74 4.08 -2.27
CA GLN A 449 -8.79 3.89 -3.27
C GLN A 449 -8.23 3.76 -4.68
N ASN A 450 -7.26 4.59 -5.06
CA ASN A 450 -6.63 4.52 -6.39
C ASN A 450 -5.90 3.18 -6.58
N LEU A 451 -5.24 2.68 -5.54
CA LEU A 451 -4.63 1.35 -5.57
C LEU A 451 -5.68 0.25 -5.77
N LEU A 452 -6.88 0.41 -5.21
CA LEU A 452 -7.97 -0.57 -5.30
C LEU A 452 -8.84 -0.45 -6.55
N GLN A 453 -8.93 0.73 -7.17
CA GLN A 453 -9.82 1.00 -8.31
C GLN A 453 -9.78 -0.06 -9.41
N PRO A 454 -8.62 -0.59 -9.81
CA PRO A 454 -8.57 -1.47 -10.96
C PRO A 454 -9.19 -2.86 -10.73
N THR A 455 -9.13 -3.42 -9.52
CA THR A 455 -9.67 -4.78 -9.25
C THR A 455 -10.84 -4.78 -8.29
N ARG A 456 -10.99 -3.71 -7.49
CA ARG A 456 -11.89 -3.62 -6.32
C ARG A 456 -11.74 -4.76 -5.30
N ASN A 457 -10.76 -5.64 -5.49
CA ASN A 457 -10.46 -6.73 -4.59
C ASN A 457 -9.63 -6.16 -3.44
N LEU A 458 -9.95 -6.43 -2.17
CA LEU A 458 -9.13 -5.96 -1.04
C LEU A 458 -7.93 -6.88 -0.73
N ARG A 459 -7.96 -8.15 -1.17
CA ARG A 459 -6.86 -9.12 -0.97
C ARG A 459 -5.59 -8.69 -1.67
N SER A 460 -5.85 -8.05 -2.79
CA SER A 460 -4.94 -7.35 -3.66
C SER A 460 -4.05 -6.38 -2.84
N LEU A 461 -4.61 -5.58 -1.93
CA LEU A 461 -3.92 -4.49 -1.24
C LEU A 461 -2.92 -4.95 -0.19
N ALA A 462 -2.71 -6.25 -0.11
CA ALA A 462 -1.68 -6.78 0.72
C ALA A 462 -1.89 -6.54 2.20
N PRO A 463 -3.13 -6.69 2.74
CA PRO A 463 -3.54 -5.99 3.95
C PRO A 463 -2.50 -6.17 5.04
N THR A 464 -1.75 -5.12 5.40
CA THR A 464 -0.74 -5.13 6.48
C THR A 464 -1.27 -4.47 7.74
N TRP A 465 -0.81 -4.90 8.91
CA TRP A 465 -1.30 -4.31 10.17
C TRP A 465 -1.05 -2.80 10.21
N ARG A 466 0.03 -2.36 9.55
CA ARG A 466 0.38 -0.95 9.36
C ARG A 466 -0.71 -0.20 8.58
N GLN A 467 -1.22 -0.78 7.50
CA GLN A 467 -2.31 -0.19 6.73
C GLN A 467 -3.56 -0.05 7.62
N ALA A 468 -3.92 -1.08 8.40
CA ALA A 468 -5.04 -1.00 9.34
C ALA A 468 -4.86 0.14 10.36
N MET A 469 -3.68 0.24 10.98
CA MET A 469 -3.37 1.30 11.94
C MET A 469 -3.42 2.70 11.30
N ARG A 470 -2.92 2.85 10.07
CA ARG A 470 -3.01 4.10 9.31
C ARG A 470 -4.45 4.48 9.02
N LEU A 471 -5.27 3.52 8.59
CA LEU A 471 -6.69 3.72 8.32
C LEU A 471 -7.44 4.19 9.58
N VAL A 472 -7.25 3.50 10.71
CA VAL A 472 -7.84 3.90 11.99
C VAL A 472 -7.38 5.30 12.41
N SER A 473 -6.08 5.60 12.26
CA SER A 473 -5.53 6.93 12.58
C SER A 473 -6.08 8.03 11.67
N CYS A 474 -6.27 7.75 10.38
CA CYS A 474 -6.91 8.69 9.45
C CYS A 474 -8.37 8.94 9.85
N SER A 475 -9.13 7.89 10.20
CA SER A 475 -10.52 8.03 10.68
C SER A 475 -10.61 8.89 11.94
N CYS A 476 -9.71 8.63 12.87
CA CYS A 476 -9.49 9.37 14.08
C CYS A 476 -9.29 10.89 13.84
N ILE A 477 -8.46 11.24 12.85
CA ILE A 477 -8.22 12.64 12.44
C ILE A 477 -9.44 13.24 11.74
N LEU A 478 -10.14 12.48 10.90
CA LEU A 478 -11.37 12.94 10.24
C LEU A 478 -12.45 13.29 11.27
N LEU A 479 -12.68 12.44 12.27
CA LEU A 479 -13.62 12.70 13.36
C LEU A 479 -13.22 13.93 14.18
N LEU A 480 -11.92 14.09 14.47
CA LEU A 480 -11.42 15.29 15.14
C LEU A 480 -11.69 16.55 14.32
N GLY A 481 -11.46 16.50 13.00
CA GLY A 481 -11.79 17.58 12.08
C GLY A 481 -13.28 17.90 12.08
N LEU A 482 -14.14 16.88 12.07
CA LEU A 482 -15.59 17.06 12.13
C LEU A 482 -16.02 17.73 13.43
N TRP A 483 -15.50 17.28 14.58
CA TRP A 483 -15.84 17.88 15.88
C TRP A 483 -15.31 19.30 16.05
N ARG A 484 -14.31 19.70 15.27
CA ARG A 484 -13.77 21.07 15.20
C ARG A 484 -14.36 21.90 14.07
N GLU A 485 -15.34 21.36 13.33
CA GLU A 485 -15.98 22.01 12.18
C GLU A 485 -15.00 22.35 11.02
N GLU A 486 -13.88 21.62 10.92
CA GLU A 486 -12.89 21.75 9.83
C GLU A 486 -13.26 20.95 8.58
N ILE A 487 -14.18 19.98 8.72
CA ILE A 487 -14.80 19.26 7.60
C ILE A 487 -16.31 19.22 7.72
N THR A 488 -16.96 19.08 6.58
CA THR A 488 -18.39 18.82 6.54
C THR A 488 -18.72 17.38 6.91
N GLU A 489 -19.92 17.17 7.45
CA GLU A 489 -20.47 15.85 7.74
C GLU A 489 -20.42 14.92 6.52
N GLY A 490 -20.81 15.42 5.34
CA GLY A 490 -20.81 14.63 4.10
C GLY A 490 -19.41 14.24 3.60
N GLU A 491 -18.37 15.02 3.88
CA GLU A 491 -16.98 14.64 3.60
C GLU A 491 -16.51 13.57 4.57
N ALA A 492 -16.71 13.79 5.88
CA ALA A 492 -16.37 12.82 6.91
C ALA A 492 -17.04 11.46 6.65
N GLN A 493 -18.35 11.49 6.36
CA GLN A 493 -19.16 10.32 6.07
C GLN A 493 -18.61 9.49 4.90
N ARG A 494 -18.28 10.16 3.80
CA ARG A 494 -17.76 9.52 2.59
C ARG A 494 -16.42 8.84 2.87
N ASP A 495 -15.51 9.54 3.53
CA ASP A 495 -14.15 9.07 3.77
C ASP A 495 -14.12 7.96 4.82
N LEU A 496 -14.94 8.07 5.87
CA LEU A 496 -15.04 7.04 6.92
C LEU A 496 -15.66 5.74 6.42
N ASN A 497 -16.67 5.82 5.54
CA ASN A 497 -17.24 4.62 4.91
C ASN A 497 -16.21 3.84 4.09
N VAL A 498 -15.25 4.53 3.46
CA VAL A 498 -14.14 3.89 2.74
C VAL A 498 -13.24 3.13 3.71
N VAL A 499 -12.92 3.73 4.86
CA VAL A 499 -12.12 3.07 5.89
C VAL A 499 -12.83 1.84 6.45
N VAL A 500 -14.12 1.97 6.78
CA VAL A 500 -14.93 0.85 7.29
C VAL A 500 -14.95 -0.31 6.28
N TRP A 501 -15.17 0.00 4.99
CA TRP A 501 -15.12 -0.99 3.92
C TRP A 501 -13.76 -1.71 3.84
N MET A 502 -12.64 -0.97 3.86
CA MET A 502 -11.29 -1.55 3.83
C MET A 502 -11.02 -2.42 5.07
N LEU A 503 -11.30 -1.91 6.27
CA LEU A 503 -11.09 -2.64 7.52
C LEU A 503 -11.94 -3.92 7.59
N ARG A 504 -13.16 -3.92 7.02
CA ARG A 504 -13.98 -5.14 6.90
C ARG A 504 -13.31 -6.19 6.04
N GLY A 505 -12.74 -5.81 4.90
CA GLY A 505 -11.96 -6.76 4.09
C GLY A 505 -10.72 -7.29 4.82
N PHE A 506 -10.11 -6.45 5.67
CA PHE A 506 -8.92 -6.80 6.45
C PHE A 506 -9.24 -7.79 7.60
N ARG A 507 -10.49 -7.86 8.06
CA ARG A 507 -10.92 -8.81 9.12
C ARG A 507 -10.54 -10.25 8.83
N ARG A 508 -10.60 -10.68 7.56
CA ARG A 508 -10.25 -12.07 7.18
C ARG A 508 -8.84 -12.48 7.61
N ARG A 509 -7.93 -11.51 7.78
CA ARG A 509 -6.55 -11.76 8.20
C ARG A 509 -6.35 -11.57 9.71
N TRP A 510 -6.99 -10.59 10.35
CA TRP A 510 -6.73 -10.22 11.74
C TRP A 510 -7.95 -10.28 12.66
N ASP A 511 -8.97 -11.09 12.37
CA ASP A 511 -10.02 -11.34 13.37
C ASP A 511 -9.38 -12.05 14.58
N PRO A 512 -9.54 -11.56 15.83
CA PRO A 512 -10.53 -10.59 16.32
C PRO A 512 -10.12 -9.10 16.35
N ALA A 513 -8.83 -8.78 16.23
CA ALA A 513 -8.31 -7.41 16.42
C ALA A 513 -8.85 -6.38 15.41
N ALA A 514 -8.99 -6.76 14.13
CA ALA A 514 -9.64 -5.89 13.14
C ALA A 514 -11.13 -5.68 13.44
N GLY A 515 -11.78 -6.66 14.08
CA GLY A 515 -13.16 -6.54 14.56
C GLY A 515 -13.29 -5.51 15.69
N ASP A 516 -12.32 -5.43 16.60
CA ASP A 516 -12.28 -4.40 17.64
C ASP A 516 -12.12 -2.99 17.05
N MET A 517 -11.23 -2.83 16.06
CA MET A 517 -11.05 -1.55 15.35
C MET A 517 -12.34 -1.07 14.68
N LEU A 518 -13.06 -1.99 14.02
CA LEU A 518 -14.33 -1.68 13.37
C LEU A 518 -15.40 -1.28 14.37
N ARG A 519 -15.59 -2.06 15.44
CA ARG A 519 -16.57 -1.72 16.49
C ARG A 519 -16.29 -0.35 17.09
N LEU A 520 -15.02 -0.03 17.34
CA LEU A 520 -14.62 1.28 17.82
C LEU A 520 -15.03 2.37 16.81
N LEU A 521 -14.68 2.19 15.54
CA LEU A 521 -14.92 3.19 14.51
C LEU A 521 -16.42 3.40 14.26
N GLU A 522 -17.19 2.32 14.17
CA GLU A 522 -18.65 2.36 14.02
C GLU A 522 -19.30 3.06 15.23
N GLY A 523 -18.83 2.79 16.45
CA GLY A 523 -19.28 3.49 17.66
C GLY A 523 -18.97 5.00 17.63
N LEU A 524 -17.74 5.37 17.23
CA LEU A 524 -17.33 6.76 17.08
C LEU A 524 -18.11 7.52 15.99
N MET A 525 -18.41 6.84 14.88
CA MET A 525 -19.26 7.37 13.81
C MET A 525 -20.68 7.62 14.32
N GLY A 526 -21.31 6.64 14.97
CA GLY A 526 -22.68 6.77 15.48
C GLY A 526 -22.84 7.90 16.50
N VAL A 527 -21.84 8.07 17.39
CA VAL A 527 -21.81 9.17 18.35
C VAL A 527 -21.63 10.54 17.69
N SER A 528 -21.03 10.57 16.51
CA SER A 528 -20.88 11.78 15.69
C SER A 528 -22.08 12.03 14.76
N GLY A 529 -23.14 11.21 14.85
CA GLY A 529 -24.31 11.30 13.97
C GLY A 529 -24.07 10.78 12.54
N LEU A 530 -22.94 10.10 12.31
CA LEU A 530 -22.61 9.53 11.01
C LEU A 530 -23.19 8.11 10.90
N GLU A 531 -23.72 7.79 9.73
CA GLU A 531 -24.27 6.47 9.42
C GLU A 531 -23.19 5.57 8.84
N VAL A 532 -23.32 4.25 8.97
CA VAL A 532 -22.39 3.34 8.28
C VAL A 532 -23.10 2.87 7.02
N ASP A 533 -22.53 3.17 5.86
CA ASP A 533 -23.08 2.71 4.58
C ASP A 533 -22.92 1.19 4.48
N LEU A 534 -24.04 0.49 4.69
CA LEU A 534 -24.12 -0.97 4.58
C LEU A 534 -24.28 -1.41 3.13
N ASP A 535 -24.75 -0.55 2.22
CA ASP A 535 -25.00 -0.94 0.82
C ASP A 535 -23.70 -1.17 0.06
N ARG A 536 -22.65 -0.41 0.38
CA ARG A 536 -21.26 -0.70 -0.06
C ARG A 536 -20.70 -2.03 0.46
N GLN A 537 -21.38 -2.73 1.37
CA GLN A 537 -20.96 -4.07 1.81
C GLN A 537 -21.21 -5.12 0.72
N ASN A 538 -22.24 -4.97 -0.10
CA ASN A 538 -22.56 -5.96 -1.14
C ASN A 538 -21.56 -5.91 -2.31
N ASP A 539 -20.79 -4.82 -2.43
CA ASP A 539 -19.68 -4.70 -3.38
C ASP A 539 -18.42 -5.46 -2.93
N THR A 540 -18.34 -5.90 -1.66
CA THR A 540 -17.33 -6.88 -1.24
C THR A 540 -17.75 -8.27 -1.68
N VAL A 541 -17.70 -8.51 -2.99
CA VAL A 541 -17.73 -9.81 -3.69
C VAL A 541 -18.06 -10.96 -2.75
N ASP A 542 -19.33 -11.37 -2.77
CA ASP A 542 -19.72 -12.75 -2.51
C ASP A 542 -18.83 -13.63 -3.41
N LEU A 543 -17.66 -14.02 -2.90
CA LEU A 543 -17.05 -15.25 -3.36
C LEU A 543 -18.06 -16.32 -2.95
N PRO A 544 -18.53 -17.15 -3.87
CA PRO A 544 -19.51 -18.16 -3.55
C PRO A 544 -18.92 -19.01 -2.42
N VAL A 545 -19.42 -18.80 -1.21
CA VAL A 545 -19.35 -19.81 -0.17
C VAL A 545 -20.43 -20.78 -0.61
N GLU A 546 -20.08 -21.69 -1.52
CA GLU A 546 -20.91 -22.85 -1.78
C GLU A 546 -21.00 -23.63 -0.47
N SER A 547 -22.01 -23.25 0.30
CA SER A 547 -22.58 -24.06 1.34
C SER A 547 -23.19 -25.23 0.59
N THR A 548 -22.44 -26.32 0.45
CA THR A 548 -23.01 -27.62 0.10
C THR A 548 -23.88 -28.05 1.28
N SER A 549 -25.07 -27.46 1.38
CA SER A 549 -26.13 -28.00 2.21
C SER A 549 -26.64 -29.22 1.46
N MET A 550 -26.29 -30.40 1.98
CA MET A 550 -26.98 -31.63 1.62
C MET A 550 -28.49 -31.40 1.82
N VAL A 551 -29.24 -31.34 0.72
CA VAL A 551 -30.70 -31.48 0.76
C VAL A 551 -30.98 -32.97 0.88
N ALA A 552 -31.23 -33.41 2.11
CA ALA A 552 -31.92 -34.66 2.36
C ALA A 552 -33.39 -34.51 1.91
N GLY A 553 -33.68 -34.92 0.68
CA GLY A 553 -35.04 -35.05 0.15
C GLY A 553 -35.44 -36.53 0.05
N GLN A 554 -36.20 -37.02 1.03
CA GLN A 554 -36.87 -38.31 0.97
C GLN A 554 -38.15 -38.27 0.12
N CYS A 555 -38.43 -39.44 -0.47
CA CYS A 555 -39.74 -39.99 -0.85
C CYS A 555 -40.36 -39.64 -2.21
N GLY A 556 -40.40 -40.67 -3.08
CA GLY A 556 -41.31 -40.80 -4.21
C GLY A 556 -41.21 -42.18 -4.85
N ARG A 557 -42.00 -43.15 -4.38
CA ARG A 557 -42.20 -44.49 -4.97
C ARG A 557 -42.75 -44.40 -6.39
N SER A 558 -42.28 -45.27 -7.29
CA SER A 558 -43.18 -46.15 -8.08
C SER A 558 -42.40 -47.30 -8.72
N ASP A 559 -43.08 -48.44 -8.79
CA ASP A 559 -42.60 -49.78 -9.08
C ASP A 559 -42.32 -50.04 -10.58
N ALA A 560 -41.35 -50.90 -10.88
CA ALA A 560 -41.55 -52.12 -11.67
C ALA A 560 -40.23 -52.91 -11.88
N SER A 561 -40.28 -54.18 -11.45
CA SER A 561 -39.52 -55.37 -11.86
C SER A 561 -38.74 -55.28 -13.19
N THR A 562 -37.52 -55.83 -13.33
CA THR A 562 -37.28 -57.28 -13.54
C THR A 562 -35.79 -57.64 -13.33
N SER A 563 -35.57 -58.87 -12.86
CA SER A 563 -34.35 -59.64 -12.56
C SER A 563 -33.23 -59.73 -13.61
N LEU A 564 -31.95 -59.76 -13.21
CA LEU A 564 -31.06 -60.96 -13.18
C LEU A 564 -29.58 -60.62 -12.82
N GLN A 565 -29.02 -61.45 -11.93
CA GLN A 565 -27.62 -61.94 -11.82
C GLN A 565 -26.38 -61.01 -11.83
N LEU A 566 -25.64 -61.08 -10.71
CA LEU A 566 -24.20 -60.85 -10.54
C LEU A 566 -23.37 -61.89 -11.34
N PRO A 567 -22.14 -61.56 -11.80
CA PRO A 567 -20.99 -61.59 -10.89
C PRO A 567 -19.95 -60.46 -11.05
N GLN A 568 -19.14 -60.38 -10.00
CA GLN A 568 -17.95 -59.54 -9.79
C GLN A 568 -16.96 -59.56 -10.97
N ASN A 569 -16.41 -58.39 -11.33
CA ASN A 569 -14.96 -58.19 -11.48
C ASN A 569 -14.60 -56.72 -11.70
N HIS A 570 -13.37 -56.41 -11.30
CA HIS A 570 -12.62 -55.16 -11.42
C HIS A 570 -12.92 -54.30 -12.66
N ASP A 571 -13.16 -53.00 -12.42
CA ASP A 571 -12.50 -51.88 -13.12
C ASP A 571 -12.92 -50.57 -12.43
N VAL A 572 -11.94 -49.87 -11.85
CA VAL A 572 -12.08 -48.47 -11.41
C VAL A 572 -10.96 -47.71 -12.10
N CYS A 573 -11.25 -47.29 -13.33
CA CYS A 573 -10.68 -46.14 -14.02
C CYS A 573 -11.81 -45.58 -14.89
N ASP A 574 -11.81 -44.27 -15.07
CA ASP A 574 -12.73 -43.46 -15.88
C ASP A 574 -13.82 -42.75 -15.06
N ASN A 575 -13.42 -41.58 -14.56
CA ASN A 575 -14.21 -40.34 -14.56
C ASN A 575 -13.25 -39.19 -14.29
N LEU A 576 -12.52 -38.79 -15.34
CA LEU A 576 -11.72 -37.57 -15.39
C LEU A 576 -12.13 -36.86 -16.68
N ASP A 577 -13.32 -36.28 -16.65
CA ASP A 577 -13.80 -35.29 -17.61
C ASP A 577 -14.98 -34.59 -16.93
N ILE A 578 -14.70 -33.42 -16.36
CA ILE A 578 -15.56 -32.24 -16.13
C ILE A 578 -14.74 -31.36 -15.18
N LEU A 579 -13.89 -30.51 -15.78
CA LEU A 579 -13.37 -29.25 -15.24
C LEU A 579 -12.83 -28.46 -16.43
N GLN A 580 -13.72 -28.16 -17.37
CA GLN A 580 -13.54 -27.08 -18.34
C GLN A 580 -14.76 -26.19 -18.19
N ASP A 581 -14.47 -24.90 -18.13
CA ASP A 581 -15.38 -23.76 -17.98
C ASP A 581 -15.64 -23.33 -16.52
N ASP A 582 -15.29 -22.06 -16.28
CA ASP A 582 -15.48 -21.25 -15.07
C ASP A 582 -14.38 -21.26 -13.98
N LEU A 583 -13.14 -20.98 -14.40
CA LEU A 583 -12.15 -20.32 -13.53
C LEU A 583 -12.39 -18.80 -13.52
N GLY A 584 -13.25 -18.34 -12.59
CA GLY A 584 -13.38 -16.92 -12.27
C GLY A 584 -12.05 -16.35 -11.76
N LEU A 585 -11.44 -15.50 -12.57
CA LEU A 585 -10.16 -14.82 -12.34
C LEU A 585 -10.18 -14.01 -11.02
N LEU A 586 -9.29 -14.38 -10.09
CA LEU A 586 -9.03 -13.65 -8.85
C LEU A 586 -7.73 -12.87 -8.99
N ASP A 587 -7.84 -11.53 -9.03
CA ASP A 587 -6.70 -10.62 -9.21
C ASP A 587 -5.96 -10.30 -7.90
N PRO A 588 -4.62 -10.44 -7.88
CA PRO A 588 -3.79 -9.98 -6.78
C PRO A 588 -3.11 -8.61 -7.04
N LEU A 589 -3.73 -7.48 -6.63
CA LEU A 589 -3.08 -6.13 -6.50
C LEU A 589 -1.95 -6.07 -5.45
N TRP A 590 -1.33 -7.19 -5.07
CA TRP A 590 0.04 -7.03 -4.62
C TRP A 590 0.79 -6.37 -5.79
N LEU A 591 0.36 -6.68 -7.03
CA LEU A 591 1.10 -6.63 -8.28
C LEU A 591 0.10 -6.52 -9.47
N MET A 592 -0.21 -5.28 -9.85
CA MET A 592 -0.96 -4.77 -11.04
C MET A 592 -2.28 -5.45 -11.54
N PRO A 593 -3.11 -4.73 -12.33
CA PRO A 593 -4.34 -5.24 -12.94
C PRO A 593 -4.29 -5.33 -14.48
N ASP A 594 -4.89 -6.39 -15.05
CA ASP A 594 -5.07 -6.56 -16.49
C ASP A 594 -6.18 -5.70 -17.08
N GLY A 595 -6.05 -5.39 -18.38
CA GLY A 595 -7.20 -4.97 -19.18
C GLY A 595 -6.89 -4.18 -20.44
N TRP A 596 -6.06 -4.67 -21.36
CA TRP A 596 -6.14 -4.36 -22.80
C TRP A 596 -5.67 -5.58 -23.60
N GLU A 597 -6.57 -6.16 -24.40
CA GLU A 597 -6.22 -7.15 -25.43
C GLU A 597 -5.29 -6.49 -26.46
N PHE A 598 -4.13 -7.09 -26.68
CA PHE A 598 -3.16 -6.65 -27.68
C PHE A 598 -3.66 -7.11 -29.06
N ASP A 599 -4.41 -6.27 -29.76
CA ASP A 599 -4.82 -6.57 -31.13
C ASP A 599 -3.61 -6.37 -32.05
N GLY A 600 -2.98 -7.49 -32.42
CA GLY A 600 -1.84 -7.53 -33.32
C GLY A 600 -2.21 -7.08 -34.73
N GLY A 601 -1.85 -5.85 -35.09
CA GLY A 601 -2.10 -5.29 -36.43
C GLY A 601 -0.96 -4.40 -36.93
N ARG A 602 -0.31 -4.84 -38.02
CA ARG A 602 0.87 -4.26 -38.69
C ARG A 602 0.71 -2.82 -39.23
N ALA A 603 1.85 -2.13 -39.16
CA ALA A 603 2.54 -1.33 -40.19
C ALA A 603 2.05 0.06 -40.65
N SER A 604 3.06 0.96 -40.64
CA SER A 604 3.38 2.03 -41.60
C SER A 604 2.52 3.29 -41.62
N ASN A 605 3.13 4.44 -41.23
CA ASN A 605 3.49 5.52 -42.16
C ASN A 605 4.09 6.76 -41.44
N PHE A 606 5.29 7.17 -41.88
CA PHE A 606 5.79 8.57 -42.08
C PHE A 606 5.90 9.51 -40.84
N ILE A 607 6.94 10.34 -40.60
CA ILE A 607 7.94 11.08 -41.42
C ILE A 607 9.21 11.34 -40.55
N PRO A 608 10.45 11.34 -41.07
CA PRO A 608 11.64 11.77 -40.33
C PRO A 608 11.79 13.30 -40.38
N PHE A 609 12.18 13.93 -39.26
CA PHE A 609 12.68 15.30 -39.25
C PHE A 609 14.13 15.29 -38.80
N ASP A 610 15.02 15.41 -39.79
CA ASP A 610 16.37 15.92 -39.62
C ASP A 610 16.35 17.47 -39.54
N ASP A 611 17.41 17.99 -38.94
CA ASP A 611 17.90 19.38 -39.00
C ASP A 611 17.07 20.49 -38.34
N VAL A 612 17.52 20.92 -37.13
CA VAL A 612 17.98 22.30 -36.92
C VAL A 612 19.11 22.31 -35.87
N ASN A 613 20.35 22.27 -36.36
CA ASN A 613 21.45 23.00 -35.72
C ASN A 613 21.14 24.50 -35.84
N ASN A 614 21.10 25.24 -34.72
CA ASN A 614 21.96 26.40 -34.50
C ASN A 614 21.50 27.34 -33.36
N PHE A 615 22.54 27.85 -32.69
CA PHE A 615 22.72 29.20 -32.14
C PHE A 615 22.47 29.49 -30.64
N THR A 616 23.62 29.60 -29.96
CA THR A 616 24.10 30.68 -29.08
C THR A 616 23.65 30.76 -27.61
N THR A 617 24.62 30.39 -26.76
CA THR A 617 25.21 31.19 -25.68
C THR A 617 24.87 32.69 -25.74
N ILE A 618 24.44 33.27 -24.61
CA ILE A 618 24.97 34.51 -23.98
C ILE A 618 24.29 34.70 -22.61
N GLN A 619 25.16 34.85 -21.60
CA GLN A 619 25.04 35.47 -20.28
C GLN A 619 23.99 35.00 -19.27
#